data_AF-A0A7X8GUU5-F1
#
_entry.id   AF-A0A7X8GUU5-F1
#
_cell.length_a   1.000
_cell.length_b   1.000
_cell.length_c   1.000
_cell.angle_alpha   90.00
_cell.angle_beta   90.00
_cell.angle_gamma   90.00
#
_symmetry.space_group_name_H-M   'P 1'
#
loop_
_entity.id
_entity.type
_entity.pdbx_description
1 polymer ?
#
loop_
_entity_poly.entity_id
_entity_poly.type
_entity_poly.pdbx_seq_one_letter_code
_entity_poly.pdbx_strand_id
1 'polypeptide(L)'
;MFELNEHIIDLFDNYLEGKLKGEELSSFEKMLSENPELSKEFQLYQTACRVVEENASVDLKERIAKLQHQHHLTGGKLSPLIRTSLFISAGIAILGLLTWIFFADQSLKTENQKDIGNNSSKKEIVFSDKGDGLKTSEEAVDTKGSVFNNNVSDDNRKAEKISKADNKNYVIDKTEKTDNQVVDKNEVKTYRSAEIPVVSFGSIVTKGCVPLTVRFVDSSKVKDGQIVRYLWDFGDGSTSNLQNPVHEYTRYGVFTVKLTVWSNEDVKNELAKNNYITVNLTPKAEFKADPEITSLKDSRISFTNLTRFTTSKTKYSWKFGDNFGHSNVKNPVYSFSDTGIYEIILTAVNEFGCTSTASKKVIVLGGTDVFIPTAFSPDGRGPSENNVFRVVATGFESFLIQIVSRSGELLYESSDYATHGWNGSRFASNDLMPAGVYIVKVTVTGLDGKKYNFSKGITLIR
;
A
#
# COMPACT_ATOMS: atom_id res chain seq x y z
N MET A 1 0.88 -8.20 9.77
CA MET A 1 -0.46 -8.06 10.38
C MET A 1 -0.62 -6.57 10.66
N PHE A 2 -1.29 -5.72 9.89
CA PHE A 2 -2.48 -5.86 9.04
C PHE A 2 -2.46 -4.78 7.93
N GLU A 3 -2.91 -5.10 6.71
CA GLU A 3 -3.34 -4.11 5.70
C GLU A 3 -4.88 -4.08 5.69
N LEU A 4 -5.51 -3.73 6.82
CA LEU A 4 -6.94 -3.46 6.83
C LEU A 4 -7.15 -2.08 6.18
N ASN A 5 -8.01 -2.04 5.16
CA ASN A 5 -8.44 -0.79 4.53
C ASN A 5 -9.11 0.12 5.57
N GLU A 6 -8.84 1.43 5.56
CA GLU A 6 -9.46 2.42 6.43
C GLU A 6 -10.99 2.30 6.47
N HIS A 7 -11.63 1.94 5.35
CA HIS A 7 -13.07 1.70 5.30
C HIS A 7 -13.55 0.49 6.13
N ILE A 8 -12.76 -0.57 6.24
CA ILE A 8 -13.11 -1.74 7.07
C ILE A 8 -12.92 -1.40 8.55
N ILE A 9 -11.89 -0.61 8.86
CA ILE A 9 -11.65 -0.09 10.22
C ILE A 9 -12.81 0.81 10.63
N ASP A 10 -13.26 1.73 9.76
CA ASP A 10 -14.43 2.58 10.01
C ASP A 10 -15.71 1.77 10.21
N LEU A 11 -15.91 0.69 9.44
CA LEU A 11 -17.04 -0.22 9.63
C LEU A 11 -16.98 -0.96 10.97
N PHE A 12 -15.80 -1.42 11.37
CA PHE A 12 -15.58 -2.07 12.66
C PHE A 12 -15.84 -1.09 13.80
N ASP A 13 -15.29 0.12 13.72
CA ASP A 13 -15.53 1.19 14.68
C ASP A 13 -17.02 1.55 14.77
N ASN A 14 -17.70 1.74 13.64
CA ASN A 14 -19.12 2.06 13.62
C ASN A 14 -20.00 0.92 14.18
N TYR A 15 -19.60 -0.35 14.00
CA TYR A 15 -20.29 -1.48 14.60
C TYR A 15 -20.08 -1.54 16.13
N LEU A 16 -18.83 -1.40 16.61
CA LEU A 16 -18.51 -1.42 18.05
C LEU A 16 -19.11 -0.24 18.80
N GLU A 17 -19.24 0.91 18.15
CA GLU A 17 -19.88 2.11 18.71
C GLU A 17 -21.42 2.09 18.59
N GLY A 18 -22.01 1.04 18.02
CA GLY A 18 -23.47 0.92 17.83
C GLY A 18 -24.05 1.96 16.87
N LYS A 19 -23.23 2.49 15.95
CA LYS A 19 -23.64 3.48 14.94
C LYS A 19 -24.30 2.84 13.72
N LEU A 20 -23.97 1.59 13.41
CA LEU A 20 -24.64 0.85 12.33
C LEU A 20 -26.10 0.54 12.72
N LYS A 21 -27.04 0.83 11.81
CA LYS A 21 -28.47 0.61 12.02
C LYS A 21 -29.13 0.04 10.75
N GLY A 22 -30.25 -0.65 10.95
CA GLY A 22 -31.08 -1.13 9.84
C GLY A 22 -30.32 -2.01 8.85
N GLU A 23 -30.41 -1.68 7.56
CA GLU A 23 -29.82 -2.47 6.48
C GLU A 23 -28.29 -2.52 6.52
N GLU A 24 -27.62 -1.49 7.04
CA GLU A 24 -26.16 -1.44 7.17
C GLU A 24 -25.66 -2.42 8.23
N LEU A 25 -26.36 -2.51 9.37
CA LEU A 25 -26.05 -3.47 10.43
C LEU A 25 -26.24 -4.90 9.93
N SER A 26 -27.38 -5.18 9.30
CA SER A 26 -27.68 -6.50 8.75
C SER A 26 -26.69 -6.92 7.64
N SER A 27 -26.28 -5.98 6.80
CA SER A 27 -25.27 -6.23 5.76
C SER A 27 -23.89 -6.53 6.35
N PHE A 28 -23.51 -5.82 7.41
CA PHE A 28 -22.24 -6.04 8.10
C PHE A 28 -22.20 -7.37 8.86
N GLU A 29 -23.25 -7.71 9.60
CA GLU A 29 -23.37 -9.01 10.29
C GLU A 29 -23.36 -10.18 9.29
N LYS A 30 -24.04 -10.02 8.16
CA LYS A 30 -24.01 -10.98 7.06
C LYS A 30 -22.60 -11.12 6.49
N MET A 31 -21.90 -10.02 6.26
CA MET A 31 -20.51 -10.01 5.77
C MET A 31 -19.56 -10.73 6.74
N LEU A 32 -19.74 -10.58 8.05
CA LEU A 32 -18.97 -11.33 9.05
C LEU A 32 -19.30 -12.83 9.04
N SER A 33 -20.58 -13.19 8.84
CA SER A 33 -21.01 -14.60 8.80
C SER A 33 -20.55 -15.35 7.55
N GLU A 34 -20.44 -14.66 6.40
CA GLU A 34 -20.08 -15.24 5.10
C GLU A 34 -18.56 -15.26 4.87
N ASN A 35 -17.78 -14.55 5.69
CA ASN A 35 -16.31 -14.46 5.57
C ASN A 35 -15.61 -14.81 6.90
N PRO A 36 -15.22 -16.09 7.09
CA PRO A 36 -14.56 -16.56 8.31
C PRO A 36 -13.23 -15.87 8.63
N GLU A 37 -12.49 -15.42 7.61
CA GLU A 37 -11.23 -14.71 7.81
C GLU A 37 -11.49 -13.29 8.32
N LEU A 38 -12.42 -12.55 7.72
CA LEU A 38 -12.81 -11.22 8.20
C LEU A 38 -13.41 -11.28 9.62
N SER A 39 -14.12 -12.36 9.94
CA SER A 39 -14.60 -12.60 11.31
C SER A 39 -13.45 -12.78 12.31
N LYS A 40 -12.36 -13.47 11.95
CA LYS A 40 -11.16 -13.58 12.81
C LYS A 40 -10.46 -12.24 12.95
N GLU A 41 -10.36 -11.46 11.87
CA GLU A 41 -9.79 -10.12 11.90
C GLU A 41 -10.58 -9.18 12.81
N PHE A 42 -11.91 -9.23 12.76
CA PHE A 42 -12.80 -8.47 13.62
C PHE A 42 -12.66 -8.86 15.11
N GLN A 43 -12.54 -10.15 15.42
CA GLN A 43 -12.30 -10.64 16.79
C GLN A 43 -10.95 -10.16 17.35
N LEU A 44 -9.90 -10.17 16.52
CA LEU A 44 -8.59 -9.66 16.91
C LEU A 44 -8.61 -8.14 17.13
N TYR A 45 -9.32 -7.41 16.27
CA TYR A 45 -9.54 -5.97 16.39
C TYR A 45 -10.28 -5.61 17.68
N GLN A 46 -11.39 -6.31 17.98
CA GLN A 46 -12.12 -6.18 19.25
C GLN A 46 -11.23 -6.40 20.48
N THR A 47 -10.39 -7.45 20.43
CA THR A 47 -9.46 -7.79 21.51
C THR A 47 -8.42 -6.69 21.70
N ALA A 48 -7.88 -6.15 20.61
CA ALA A 48 -6.92 -5.05 20.67
C ALA A 48 -7.52 -3.77 21.26
N CYS A 49 -8.74 -3.39 20.86
CA CYS A 49 -9.45 -2.24 21.43
C CYS A 49 -9.63 -2.37 22.95
N ARG A 50 -10.05 -3.56 23.41
CA ARG A 50 -10.25 -3.84 24.84
C ARG A 50 -8.95 -3.73 25.64
N VAL A 51 -7.85 -4.29 25.14
CA VAL A 51 -6.53 -4.23 25.78
C VAL A 51 -6.02 -2.80 25.91
N VAL A 52 -6.30 -1.93 24.93
CA VAL A 52 -5.94 -0.51 24.97
C VAL A 52 -6.76 0.25 26.01
N GLU A 53 -8.06 -0.01 26.11
CA GLU A 53 -8.93 0.65 27.10
C GLU A 53 -8.61 0.24 28.55
N GLU A 54 -8.30 -1.05 28.76
CA GLU A 54 -7.92 -1.61 30.06
C GLU A 54 -6.56 -1.06 30.54
N ASN A 55 -5.60 -0.85 29.64
CA ASN A 55 -4.23 -0.42 29.98
C ASN A 55 -3.95 1.08 29.82
N ALA A 56 -4.92 1.89 29.38
CA ALA A 56 -4.76 3.33 29.30
C ALA A 56 -4.59 3.96 30.70
N SER A 57 -3.53 4.75 30.88
CA SER A 57 -3.21 5.43 32.15
C SER A 57 -4.31 6.42 32.57
N VAL A 58 -4.41 6.69 33.87
CA VAL A 58 -5.38 7.65 34.44
C VAL A 58 -5.22 9.05 33.81
N ASP A 59 -3.99 9.49 33.58
CA ASP A 59 -3.66 10.77 32.93
C ASP A 59 -4.12 10.84 31.47
N LEU A 60 -4.02 9.73 30.72
CA LEU A 60 -4.50 9.65 29.34
C LEU A 60 -6.03 9.72 29.29
N LYS A 61 -6.71 9.02 30.20
CA LYS A 61 -8.17 9.05 30.35
C LYS A 61 -8.67 10.45 30.72
N GLU A 62 -7.94 11.19 31.53
CA GLU A 62 -8.30 12.55 31.95
C GLU A 62 -8.08 13.60 30.84
N ARG A 63 -7.00 13.46 30.05
CA ARG A 63 -6.74 14.29 28.86
C ARG A 63 -7.78 14.07 27.76
N ILE A 64 -8.18 12.82 27.56
CA ILE A 64 -9.29 12.44 26.68
C ILE A 64 -10.60 13.11 27.13
N ALA A 65 -10.91 13.08 28.42
CA ALA A 65 -12.13 13.69 28.97
C ALA A 65 -12.17 15.22 28.79
N LYS A 66 -11.01 15.89 28.93
CA LYS A 66 -10.89 17.34 28.66
C LYS A 66 -11.13 17.70 27.20
N LEU A 67 -10.60 16.90 26.26
CA LEU A 67 -10.82 17.10 24.82
C LEU A 67 -12.29 16.87 24.41
N GLN A 68 -12.96 15.91 25.05
CA GLN A 68 -14.40 15.65 24.82
C GLN A 68 -15.27 16.83 25.25
N HIS A 69 -14.95 17.44 26.40
CA HIS A 69 -15.66 18.62 26.91
C HIS A 69 -15.44 19.85 26.02
N GLN A 70 -14.23 20.06 25.52
CA GLN A 70 -13.88 21.22 24.69
C GLN A 70 -14.53 21.21 23.30
N HIS A 71 -14.94 20.04 22.80
CA HIS A 71 -15.57 19.86 21.49
C HIS A 71 -17.06 19.45 21.55
N HIS A 72 -17.71 19.56 22.71
CA HIS A 72 -19.13 19.16 22.90
C HIS A 72 -19.47 17.73 22.42
N LEU A 73 -18.53 16.79 22.56
CA LEU A 73 -18.73 15.40 22.19
C LEU A 73 -19.47 14.68 23.33
N THR A 74 -20.80 14.59 23.26
CA THR A 74 -21.60 13.86 24.25
C THR A 74 -21.74 12.38 23.89
N GLY A 75 -21.44 11.54 24.88
CA GLY A 75 -21.51 10.08 24.86
C GLY A 75 -20.22 9.42 24.37
N GLY A 76 -19.37 8.96 25.28
CA GLY A 76 -18.34 7.92 25.07
C GLY A 76 -17.47 7.96 23.80
N LYS A 77 -17.14 9.13 23.24
CA LYS A 77 -16.50 9.25 21.91
C LYS A 77 -15.05 9.73 22.00
N LEU A 78 -14.09 8.89 21.64
CA LEU A 78 -12.82 9.35 21.06
C LEU A 78 -13.05 9.54 19.55
N SER A 79 -12.63 10.65 18.96
CA SER A 79 -12.69 10.82 17.50
C SER A 79 -11.60 9.98 16.80
N PRO A 80 -11.80 9.60 15.51
CA PRO A 80 -10.82 8.81 14.74
C PRO A 80 -9.45 9.47 14.64
N LEU A 81 -9.40 10.81 14.67
CA LEU A 81 -8.18 11.62 14.69
C LEU A 81 -7.32 11.44 15.95
N ILE A 82 -7.94 11.08 17.09
CA ILE A 82 -7.24 10.82 18.37
C ILE A 82 -6.72 9.38 18.40
N ARG A 83 -7.40 8.42 17.74
CA ARG A 83 -6.94 7.03 17.64
C ARG A 83 -5.74 6.89 16.67
N THR A 84 -5.77 7.52 15.51
CA THR A 84 -4.64 7.48 14.55
C THR A 84 -3.38 8.16 15.07
N SER A 85 -3.51 9.24 15.85
CA SER A 85 -2.37 9.93 16.48
C SER A 85 -1.77 9.16 17.68
N LEU A 86 -2.55 8.34 18.38
CA LEU A 86 -2.07 7.41 19.41
C LEU A 86 -1.33 6.19 18.82
N PHE A 87 -1.69 5.72 17.61
CA PHE A 87 -0.96 4.64 16.95
C PHE A 87 0.41 5.06 16.40
N ILE A 88 0.54 6.30 15.91
CA ILE A 88 1.82 6.83 15.40
C ILE A 88 2.78 7.17 16.56
N SER A 89 2.27 7.58 17.72
CA SER A 89 3.10 7.91 18.89
C SER A 89 3.48 6.70 19.77
N ALA A 90 2.68 5.64 19.80
CA ALA A 90 3.02 4.41 20.54
C ALA A 90 4.04 3.52 19.80
N GLY A 91 4.04 3.50 18.47
CA GLY A 91 4.99 2.70 17.68
C GLY A 91 6.44 3.21 17.72
N ILE A 92 6.63 4.53 17.82
CA ILE A 92 7.97 5.17 17.88
C ILE A 92 8.51 5.18 19.31
N ALA A 93 7.65 5.25 20.33
CA ALA A 93 8.06 5.24 21.73
C ALA A 93 8.59 3.86 22.20
N ILE A 94 8.05 2.74 21.69
CA ILE A 94 8.45 1.40 22.17
C ILE A 94 9.81 0.96 21.60
N LEU A 95 10.16 1.34 20.37
CA LEU A 95 11.50 1.06 19.81
C LEU A 95 12.58 2.04 20.33
N GLY A 96 12.20 3.28 20.64
CA GLY A 96 13.09 4.27 21.26
C GLY A 96 13.41 3.95 22.72
N LEU A 97 12.43 3.54 23.52
CA LEU A 97 12.64 3.17 24.94
C LEU A 97 13.47 1.89 25.10
N LEU A 98 13.31 0.89 24.23
CA LEU A 98 14.10 -0.34 24.31
C LEU A 98 15.58 -0.14 23.93
N THR A 99 15.87 0.79 23.01
CA THR A 99 17.26 1.14 22.67
C THR A 99 17.89 2.07 23.71
N TRP A 100 17.11 2.97 24.33
CA TRP A 100 17.58 3.82 25.44
C TRP A 100 17.85 3.03 26.72
N ILE A 101 17.03 2.03 27.06
CA ILE A 101 17.25 1.15 28.22
C ILE A 101 18.52 0.29 28.03
N PHE A 102 18.81 -0.13 26.79
CA PHE A 102 20.03 -0.90 26.49
C PHE A 102 21.32 -0.06 26.58
N PHE A 103 21.25 1.26 26.31
CA PHE A 103 22.39 2.18 26.46
C PHE A 103 22.50 2.79 27.86
N ALA A 104 21.40 2.96 28.60
CA ALA A 104 21.41 3.49 29.97
C ALA A 104 21.98 2.49 30.99
N ASP A 105 21.86 1.18 30.74
CA ASP A 105 22.42 0.13 31.62
C ASP A 105 23.97 0.03 31.54
N GLN A 106 24.57 0.50 30.44
CA GLN A 106 26.04 0.58 30.28
C GLN A 106 26.64 1.87 30.85
N SER A 107 25.84 2.91 31.11
CA SER A 107 26.35 4.24 31.53
C SER A 107 26.17 4.56 33.02
N LEU A 108 25.46 3.74 33.80
CA LEU A 108 25.23 3.94 35.25
C LEU A 108 26.28 3.29 36.16
N LYS A 109 27.51 3.08 35.67
CA LYS A 109 28.66 2.66 36.50
C LYS A 109 29.72 3.73 36.75
N THR A 110 29.48 4.99 36.38
CA THR A 110 30.39 6.09 36.74
C THR A 110 29.64 7.36 37.10
N GLU A 111 30.01 7.91 38.26
CA GLU A 111 29.87 9.30 38.72
C GLU A 111 28.51 9.78 39.26
N ASN A 112 28.35 9.49 40.56
CA ASN A 112 27.98 10.51 41.55
C ASN A 112 28.88 11.76 41.44
N GLN A 113 28.32 12.95 41.17
CA GLN A 113 28.55 14.21 41.93
C GLN A 113 28.07 15.47 41.18
N LYS A 114 27.53 16.42 41.98
CA LYS A 114 27.46 17.89 41.82
C LYS A 114 26.32 18.55 41.00
N ASP A 115 25.27 18.93 41.74
CA ASP A 115 24.88 20.30 42.14
C ASP A 115 25.08 21.55 41.21
N ILE A 116 24.01 22.38 41.24
CA ILE A 116 23.89 23.86 41.07
C ILE A 116 23.68 24.44 39.65
N GLY A 117 22.62 25.25 39.48
CA GLY A 117 22.63 26.37 38.50
C GLY A 117 21.30 26.91 37.92
N ASN A 118 20.66 27.81 38.67
CA ASN A 118 19.63 28.83 38.39
C ASN A 118 19.41 29.43 36.95
N ASN A 119 18.14 29.90 36.76
CA ASN A 119 17.62 31.09 36.03
C ASN A 119 17.53 31.16 34.49
N SER A 120 16.32 31.38 33.94
CA SER A 120 15.78 32.72 33.61
C SER A 120 14.46 32.64 32.79
N SER A 121 13.78 33.77 32.66
CA SER A 121 12.33 33.99 32.57
C SER A 121 11.85 34.74 31.31
N LYS A 122 10.56 34.59 30.92
CA LYS A 122 9.63 35.63 30.35
C LYS A 122 8.34 34.96 29.80
N LYS A 123 7.17 35.15 30.42
CA LYS A 123 6.10 36.17 30.19
C LYS A 123 5.25 35.94 28.92
N GLU A 124 4.05 35.39 29.16
CA GLU A 124 2.89 35.30 28.24
C GLU A 124 2.08 36.62 28.21
N ILE A 125 1.48 36.92 27.05
CA ILE A 125 0.41 37.91 26.87
C ILE A 125 -0.79 37.17 26.25
N VAL A 126 -1.95 37.31 26.90
CA VAL A 126 -3.24 36.70 26.54
C VAL A 126 -4.09 37.70 25.76
N PHE A 127 -4.79 37.26 24.72
CA PHE A 127 -5.97 37.94 24.18
C PHE A 127 -7.15 36.98 24.10
N SER A 128 -8.28 37.41 24.65
CA SER A 128 -9.61 36.81 24.51
C SER A 128 -10.44 37.66 23.56
N ASP A 129 -11.23 37.05 22.67
CA ASP A 129 -12.49 37.68 22.29
C ASP A 129 -13.57 36.66 21.92
N LYS A 130 -14.78 36.94 22.42
CA LYS A 130 -16.03 36.18 22.24
C LYS A 130 -16.77 36.69 21.00
N GLY A 131 -17.55 35.80 20.38
CA GLY A 131 -18.31 36.08 19.16
C GLY A 131 -19.76 36.55 19.35
N ASP A 132 -20.42 36.55 18.18
CA ASP A 132 -21.87 36.63 17.81
C ASP A 132 -22.16 37.90 17.00
N GLY A 133 -22.76 37.91 15.79
CA GLY A 133 -23.38 36.90 14.92
C GLY A 133 -24.52 37.59 14.15
N LEU A 134 -24.61 37.51 12.80
CA LEU A 134 -25.86 37.74 12.05
C LEU A 134 -25.71 37.39 10.54
N LYS A 135 -26.61 36.54 10.03
CA LYS A 135 -26.94 36.33 8.61
C LYS A 135 -28.22 37.11 8.30
N THR A 136 -28.36 37.68 7.09
CA THR A 136 -29.51 37.51 6.17
C THR A 136 -29.24 38.13 4.79
N SER A 137 -29.86 37.50 3.79
CA SER A 137 -29.92 37.74 2.34
C SER A 137 -30.68 39.00 1.91
N GLU A 138 -30.43 39.50 0.69
CA GLU A 138 -31.49 40.11 -0.15
C GLU A 138 -31.12 40.11 -1.66
N GLU A 139 -31.93 39.42 -2.46
CA GLU A 139 -32.21 39.73 -3.87
C GLU A 139 -33.49 40.60 -3.89
N ALA A 140 -33.50 41.71 -4.63
CA ALA A 140 -34.68 42.14 -5.39
C ALA A 140 -34.32 43.23 -6.42
N VAL A 141 -34.79 42.95 -7.63
CA VAL A 141 -34.94 43.78 -8.82
C VAL A 141 -35.87 44.97 -8.55
N ASP A 142 -35.63 46.12 -9.19
CA ASP A 142 -36.78 46.82 -9.81
C ASP A 142 -36.41 47.59 -11.09
N THR A 143 -37.36 47.56 -12.01
CA THR A 143 -37.40 48.13 -13.35
C THR A 143 -38.48 49.20 -13.42
N LYS A 144 -38.30 50.15 -14.35
CA LYS A 144 -39.26 51.15 -14.87
C LYS A 144 -39.42 52.43 -14.04
N GLY A 145 -39.40 53.54 -14.79
CA GLY A 145 -39.52 54.87 -14.24
C GLY A 145 -40.93 55.44 -14.21
N SER A 146 -41.03 56.62 -13.64
CA SER A 146 -41.97 57.68 -14.01
C SER A 146 -41.50 59.00 -13.41
N VAL A 147 -42.08 60.08 -13.93
CA VAL A 147 -41.67 61.49 -13.87
C VAL A 147 -42.37 62.24 -12.71
N PHE A 148 -41.84 63.43 -12.38
CA PHE A 148 -42.40 64.55 -11.59
C PHE A 148 -42.40 64.37 -10.05
N ASN A 149 -42.15 65.38 -9.21
CA ASN A 149 -42.22 66.83 -9.37
C ASN A 149 -41.29 67.55 -8.37
N ASN A 150 -40.99 68.81 -8.63
CA ASN A 150 -40.16 69.70 -7.82
C ASN A 150 -40.68 69.84 -6.37
N ASN A 151 -39.74 69.90 -5.41
CA ASN A 151 -39.76 70.91 -4.36
C ASN A 151 -38.33 71.22 -3.92
N VAL A 152 -37.97 72.49 -4.07
CA VAL A 152 -36.75 73.10 -3.56
C VAL A 152 -36.91 73.23 -2.04
N SER A 153 -35.92 72.78 -1.28
CA SER A 153 -35.57 73.39 -0.01
C SER A 153 -34.05 73.40 0.12
N ASP A 154 -33.53 74.60 0.35
CA ASP A 154 -32.14 74.96 0.44
C ASP A 154 -31.32 74.04 1.37
N ASP A 155 -30.26 73.45 0.82
CA ASP A 155 -28.98 73.35 1.51
C ASP A 155 -27.86 73.03 0.51
N ASN A 156 -26.73 73.72 0.66
CA ASN A 156 -25.54 73.66 -0.19
C ASN A 156 -25.13 72.22 -0.56
N ARG A 157 -25.51 71.75 -1.76
CA ARG A 157 -24.92 70.57 -2.40
C ARG A 157 -24.29 70.94 -3.73
N LYS A 158 -23.00 70.61 -3.85
CA LYS A 158 -22.30 70.44 -5.12
C LYS A 158 -23.21 69.62 -6.06
N ALA A 159 -23.65 70.23 -7.15
CA ALA A 159 -24.35 69.53 -8.21
C ALA A 159 -23.29 68.84 -9.09
N GLU A 160 -23.06 67.55 -8.88
CA GLU A 160 -22.30 66.71 -9.81
C GLU A 160 -23.18 66.44 -11.04
N LYS A 161 -22.87 67.08 -12.16
CA LYS A 161 -23.47 66.72 -13.46
C LYS A 161 -22.68 65.56 -14.05
N ILE A 162 -23.27 64.37 -14.04
CA ILE A 162 -22.79 63.21 -14.78
C ILE A 162 -23.39 63.27 -16.18
N SER A 163 -22.61 63.63 -17.20
CA SER A 163 -22.99 63.42 -18.60
C SER A 163 -22.43 62.07 -19.07
N LYS A 164 -23.31 61.20 -19.61
CA LYS A 164 -22.89 59.96 -20.26
C LYS A 164 -22.22 60.31 -21.61
N ALA A 165 -20.98 59.88 -21.78
CA ALA A 165 -20.35 59.70 -23.08
C ALA A 165 -19.86 58.25 -23.18
N ASP A 166 -19.92 57.70 -24.40
CA ASP A 166 -19.85 56.28 -24.69
C ASP A 166 -18.61 55.55 -24.14
N ASN A 167 -18.85 54.35 -23.62
CA ASN A 167 -17.91 53.25 -23.34
C ASN A 167 -16.64 53.54 -22.50
N LYS A 168 -16.69 53.06 -21.25
CA LYS A 168 -15.57 52.65 -20.35
C LYS A 168 -14.71 53.70 -19.63
N ASN A 169 -14.93 55.00 -19.74
CA ASN A 169 -14.24 55.98 -18.89
C ASN A 169 -15.23 56.90 -18.16
N TYR A 170 -15.08 57.03 -16.84
CA TYR A 170 -15.71 58.10 -16.06
C TYR A 170 -14.70 59.23 -15.87
N VAL A 171 -15.07 60.46 -16.23
CA VAL A 171 -14.30 61.67 -15.91
C VAL A 171 -14.98 62.33 -14.71
N ILE A 172 -14.24 62.55 -13.63
CA ILE A 172 -14.71 63.32 -12.47
C ILE A 172 -14.08 64.71 -12.56
N ASP A 173 -14.85 65.70 -12.97
CA ASP A 173 -14.43 67.10 -12.88
C ASP A 173 -14.58 67.58 -11.43
N LYS A 174 -13.45 67.92 -10.79
CA LYS A 174 -13.46 68.72 -9.57
C LYS A 174 -13.06 70.15 -9.91
N THR A 175 -14.05 71.02 -10.07
CA THR A 175 -13.80 72.47 -10.02
C THR A 175 -13.74 72.91 -8.56
N GLU A 176 -12.53 73.20 -8.06
CA GLU A 176 -12.35 74.06 -6.90
C GLU A 176 -12.20 75.51 -7.38
N LYS A 177 -13.09 76.40 -6.93
CA LYS A 177 -12.87 77.84 -7.02
C LYS A 177 -12.10 78.27 -5.78
N THR A 178 -10.86 78.69 -5.98
CA THR A 178 -10.21 79.69 -5.14
C THR A 178 -9.91 80.90 -6.01
N ASP A 179 -10.06 82.10 -5.44
CA ASP A 179 -9.89 83.37 -6.15
C ASP A 179 -8.54 83.41 -6.89
N ASN A 180 -8.62 83.63 -8.21
CA ASN A 180 -7.52 83.90 -9.14
C ASN A 180 -6.41 82.84 -9.27
N GLN A 181 -6.75 81.68 -9.85
CA GLN A 181 -6.06 81.07 -11.01
C GLN A 181 -6.77 79.75 -11.36
N VAL A 182 -7.28 79.64 -12.59
CA VAL A 182 -7.79 78.35 -13.10
C VAL A 182 -6.59 77.49 -13.45
N VAL A 183 -6.30 76.48 -12.62
CA VAL A 183 -5.43 75.37 -13.00
C VAL A 183 -6.32 74.14 -13.09
N ASP A 184 -6.70 73.76 -14.31
CA ASP A 184 -7.35 72.48 -14.57
C ASP A 184 -6.35 71.36 -14.27
N LYS A 185 -6.46 70.76 -13.08
CA LYS A 185 -5.85 69.47 -12.78
C LYS A 185 -6.90 68.38 -12.99
N ASN A 186 -7.05 67.96 -14.23
CA ASN A 186 -7.88 66.81 -14.58
C ASN A 186 -7.12 65.52 -14.23
N GLU A 187 -7.35 64.97 -13.04
CA GLU A 187 -6.97 63.57 -12.75
C GLU A 187 -8.02 62.62 -13.34
N VAL A 188 -7.70 62.04 -14.49
CA VAL A 188 -8.52 60.97 -15.09
C VAL A 188 -8.26 59.67 -14.31
N LYS A 189 -9.18 59.33 -13.40
CA LYS A 189 -9.21 57.99 -12.79
C LYS A 189 -9.94 57.02 -13.72
N THR A 190 -9.16 56.28 -14.50
CA THR A 190 -9.67 55.24 -15.40
C THR A 190 -9.94 53.96 -14.61
N TYR A 191 -11.22 53.59 -14.44
CA TYR A 191 -11.59 52.28 -13.88
C TYR A 191 -11.77 51.28 -15.02
N ARG A 192 -10.80 50.38 -15.24
CA ARG A 192 -10.98 49.26 -16.16
C ARG A 192 -11.77 48.16 -15.46
N SER A 193 -12.80 47.64 -16.12
CA SER A 193 -13.51 46.44 -15.66
C SER A 193 -12.56 45.26 -15.75
N ALA A 194 -12.29 44.62 -14.63
CA ALA A 194 -11.46 43.42 -14.57
C ALA A 194 -12.09 42.30 -15.39
N GLU A 195 -11.28 41.61 -16.19
CA GLU A 195 -11.76 40.57 -17.09
C GLU A 195 -11.68 39.18 -16.46
N ILE A 196 -12.73 38.39 -16.68
CA ILE A 196 -12.84 37.03 -16.15
C ILE A 196 -11.96 36.09 -16.99
N PRO A 197 -11.04 35.32 -16.37
CA PRO A 197 -10.28 34.31 -17.10
C PRO A 197 -11.18 33.26 -17.75
N VAL A 198 -10.86 32.86 -18.98
CA VAL A 198 -11.43 31.69 -19.65
C VAL A 198 -10.56 30.49 -19.33
N VAL A 199 -11.07 29.58 -18.51
CA VAL A 199 -10.33 28.39 -18.08
C VAL A 199 -10.40 27.31 -19.15
N SER A 200 -9.25 26.75 -19.52
CA SER A 200 -9.17 25.64 -20.46
C SER A 200 -7.94 24.80 -20.14
N PHE A 201 -8.09 23.47 -20.13
CA PHE A 201 -6.97 22.57 -19.89
C PHE A 201 -7.13 21.22 -20.58
N GLY A 202 -6.04 20.47 -20.69
CA GLY A 202 -5.98 19.12 -21.23
C GLY A 202 -5.06 18.20 -20.44
N SER A 203 -4.93 16.96 -20.92
CA SER A 203 -3.99 15.97 -20.39
C SER A 203 -3.45 15.10 -21.52
N ILE A 204 -2.27 14.52 -21.33
CA ILE A 204 -1.64 13.64 -22.34
C ILE A 204 -2.35 12.29 -22.44
N VAL A 205 -2.83 11.77 -21.30
CA VAL A 205 -3.63 10.55 -21.22
C VAL A 205 -4.89 10.83 -20.40
N THR A 206 -5.96 10.12 -20.72
CA THR A 206 -7.24 10.20 -20.00
C THR A 206 -7.71 8.84 -19.49
N LYS A 207 -7.07 7.75 -19.92
CA LYS A 207 -7.39 6.39 -19.50
C LYS A 207 -6.13 5.55 -19.34
N GLY A 208 -6.14 4.65 -18.36
CA GLY A 208 -5.03 3.72 -18.13
C GLY A 208 -5.32 2.76 -17.00
N CYS A 209 -4.28 2.11 -16.49
CA CYS A 209 -4.35 1.14 -15.39
C CYS A 209 -3.67 1.72 -14.16
N VAL A 210 -4.02 1.25 -12.97
CA VAL A 210 -3.34 1.65 -11.74
C VAL A 210 -1.91 1.06 -11.68
N PRO A 211 -0.88 1.85 -11.29
CA PRO A 211 -0.89 3.32 -11.13
C PRO A 211 -0.87 4.06 -12.48
N LEU A 212 -1.61 5.17 -12.58
CA LEU A 212 -1.67 6.00 -13.79
C LEU A 212 -1.06 7.38 -13.56
N THR A 213 0.09 7.64 -14.19
CA THR A 213 0.69 8.98 -14.23
C THR A 213 0.07 9.82 -15.35
N VAL A 214 -0.49 10.97 -15.00
CA VAL A 214 -1.13 11.92 -15.92
C VAL A 214 -0.40 13.26 -15.87
N ARG A 215 0.05 13.75 -17.03
CA ARG A 215 0.55 15.12 -17.18
C ARG A 215 -0.57 16.02 -17.68
N PHE A 216 -0.87 17.05 -16.91
CA PHE A 216 -1.87 18.07 -17.24
C PHE A 216 -1.22 19.27 -17.93
N VAL A 217 -1.98 19.91 -18.81
CA VAL A 217 -1.55 21.09 -19.56
C VAL A 217 -2.61 22.16 -19.45
N ASP A 218 -2.22 23.32 -18.92
CA ASP A 218 -3.05 24.52 -18.92
C ASP A 218 -3.04 25.22 -20.29
N SER A 219 -4.18 25.76 -20.67
CA SER A 219 -4.39 26.55 -21.89
C SER A 219 -5.33 27.73 -21.65
N SER A 220 -5.49 28.13 -20.38
CA SER A 220 -6.37 29.19 -19.93
C SER A 220 -5.88 30.55 -20.43
N LYS A 221 -6.82 31.49 -20.64
CA LYS A 221 -6.53 32.82 -21.18
C LYS A 221 -7.34 33.91 -20.48
N VAL A 222 -6.81 35.12 -20.44
CA VAL A 222 -7.53 36.36 -20.07
C VAL A 222 -7.23 37.38 -21.18
N LYS A 223 -8.20 38.20 -21.62
CA LYS A 223 -8.01 39.09 -22.80
C LYS A 223 -6.99 40.18 -22.46
N ASP A 224 -7.22 40.86 -21.35
CA ASP A 224 -6.40 41.95 -20.82
C ASP A 224 -5.85 41.55 -19.43
N GLY A 225 -4.64 40.97 -19.38
CA GLY A 225 -3.98 40.55 -18.14
C GLY A 225 -3.13 39.29 -18.28
N GLN A 226 -2.78 38.68 -17.15
CA GLN A 226 -2.07 37.39 -17.10
C GLN A 226 -2.62 36.51 -15.97
N ILE A 227 -2.55 35.19 -16.16
CA ILE A 227 -2.90 34.23 -15.12
C ILE A 227 -1.69 34.05 -14.20
N VAL A 228 -1.89 34.28 -12.90
CA VAL A 228 -0.81 34.29 -11.89
C VAL A 228 -0.89 33.15 -10.89
N ARG A 229 -2.05 32.50 -10.75
CA ARG A 229 -2.26 31.39 -9.80
C ARG A 229 -3.12 30.30 -10.41
N TYR A 230 -2.83 29.07 -10.00
CA TYR A 230 -3.49 27.85 -10.42
C TYR A 230 -3.84 27.05 -9.17
N LEU A 231 -4.97 26.38 -9.19
CA LEU A 231 -5.35 25.36 -8.23
C LEU A 231 -6.01 24.22 -9.00
N TRP A 232 -5.31 23.10 -9.06
CA TRP A 232 -5.79 21.84 -9.57
C TRP A 232 -6.40 21.04 -8.43
N ASP A 233 -7.55 20.44 -8.71
CA ASP A 233 -8.16 19.38 -7.94
C ASP A 233 -8.30 18.17 -8.87
N PHE A 234 -7.62 17.08 -8.52
CA PHE A 234 -7.58 15.88 -9.34
C PHE A 234 -8.77 14.94 -9.09
N GLY A 235 -9.64 15.27 -8.14
CA GLY A 235 -10.85 14.50 -7.82
C GLY A 235 -10.60 13.24 -6.98
N ASP A 236 -9.36 12.99 -6.55
CA ASP A 236 -8.97 11.89 -5.66
C ASP A 236 -8.60 12.37 -4.24
N GLY A 237 -8.84 13.66 -3.96
CA GLY A 237 -8.48 14.32 -2.71
C GLY A 237 -7.14 15.07 -2.75
N SER A 238 -6.35 14.90 -3.81
CA SER A 238 -5.09 15.61 -4.00
C SER A 238 -5.25 16.87 -4.87
N THR A 239 -4.34 17.83 -4.67
CA THR A 239 -4.36 19.13 -5.35
C THR A 239 -2.96 19.56 -5.79
N SER A 240 -2.87 20.56 -6.68
CA SER A 240 -1.59 21.18 -7.07
C SER A 240 -1.74 22.64 -7.42
N ASN A 241 -0.70 23.43 -7.16
CA ASN A 241 -0.64 24.86 -7.53
C ASN A 241 0.26 25.14 -8.75
N LEU A 242 0.80 24.09 -9.38
CA LEU A 242 1.63 24.23 -10.59
C LEU A 242 0.74 24.54 -11.80
N GLN A 243 1.26 25.27 -12.79
CA GLN A 243 0.54 25.49 -14.04
C GLN A 243 0.30 24.18 -14.82
N ASN A 244 1.33 23.34 -14.92
CA ASN A 244 1.29 22.07 -15.66
C ASN A 244 1.75 20.91 -14.76
N PRO A 245 0.91 20.43 -13.83
CA PRO A 245 1.31 19.39 -12.89
C PRO A 245 1.40 18.00 -13.55
N VAL A 246 2.20 17.14 -12.93
CA VAL A 246 2.18 15.69 -13.14
C VAL A 246 1.57 15.06 -11.90
N HIS A 247 0.55 14.24 -12.07
CA HIS A 247 -0.17 13.58 -10.97
C HIS A 247 -0.22 12.07 -11.17
N GLU A 248 -0.08 11.30 -10.10
CA GLU A 248 -0.17 9.84 -10.14
C GLU A 248 -1.43 9.36 -9.40
N TYR A 249 -2.34 8.73 -10.15
CA TYR A 249 -3.50 8.08 -9.57
C TYR A 249 -3.14 6.65 -9.15
N THR A 250 -3.10 6.43 -7.84
CA THR A 250 -2.82 5.12 -7.21
C THR A 250 -4.08 4.32 -6.90
N ARG A 251 -5.26 4.90 -7.13
CA ARG A 251 -6.57 4.24 -6.97
C ARG A 251 -7.27 4.15 -8.32
N TYR A 252 -7.95 3.02 -8.54
CA TYR A 252 -8.86 2.87 -9.66
C TYR A 252 -10.11 3.72 -9.43
N GLY A 253 -10.73 4.18 -10.52
CA GLY A 253 -11.90 5.03 -10.44
C GLY A 253 -12.05 5.94 -11.64
N VAL A 254 -13.10 6.76 -11.58
CA VAL A 254 -13.37 7.81 -12.55
C VAL A 254 -13.28 9.13 -11.81
N PHE A 255 -12.40 10.01 -12.28
CA PHE A 255 -12.05 11.24 -11.59
C PHE A 255 -12.48 12.47 -12.39
N THR A 256 -13.13 13.39 -11.68
CA THR A 256 -13.45 14.72 -12.18
C THR A 256 -12.28 15.64 -11.86
N VAL A 257 -11.69 16.24 -12.89
CA VAL A 257 -10.57 17.16 -12.71
C VAL A 257 -11.09 18.59 -12.79
N LYS A 258 -10.73 19.42 -11.83
CA LYS A 258 -11.07 20.84 -11.79
C LYS A 258 -9.80 21.69 -11.78
N LEU A 259 -9.82 22.74 -12.59
CA LEU A 259 -8.82 23.80 -12.57
C LEU A 259 -9.50 25.11 -12.19
N THR A 260 -9.00 25.77 -11.15
CA THR A 260 -9.31 27.15 -10.80
C THR A 260 -8.10 28.02 -11.09
N VAL A 261 -8.30 29.16 -11.74
CA VAL A 261 -7.23 30.12 -12.06
C VAL A 261 -7.58 31.52 -11.57
N TRP A 262 -6.56 32.32 -11.29
CA TRP A 262 -6.70 33.74 -10.93
C TRP A 262 -5.88 34.62 -11.85
N SER A 263 -6.47 35.73 -12.30
CA SER A 263 -5.74 36.79 -13.00
C SER A 263 -4.89 37.62 -12.03
N ASN A 264 -4.00 38.44 -12.58
CA ASN A 264 -3.22 39.45 -11.85
C ASN A 264 -4.08 40.54 -11.19
N GLU A 265 -5.39 40.57 -11.44
CA GLU A 265 -6.38 41.46 -10.80
C GLU A 265 -7.25 40.68 -9.79
N ASP A 266 -6.79 39.50 -9.36
CA ASP A 266 -7.45 38.60 -8.41
C ASP A 266 -8.85 38.11 -8.83
N VAL A 267 -9.21 38.24 -10.11
CA VAL A 267 -10.44 37.65 -10.65
C VAL A 267 -10.24 36.16 -10.87
N LYS A 268 -11.15 35.36 -10.29
CA LYS A 268 -11.10 33.89 -10.38
C LYS A 268 -12.14 33.35 -11.36
N ASN A 269 -11.79 32.23 -12.00
CA ASN A 269 -12.75 31.38 -12.68
C ASN A 269 -12.31 29.90 -12.56
N GLU A 270 -13.23 28.97 -12.79
CA GLU A 270 -12.94 27.53 -12.73
C GLU A 270 -13.63 26.75 -13.86
N LEU A 271 -13.02 25.61 -14.21
CA LEU A 271 -13.60 24.62 -15.10
C LEU A 271 -13.42 23.23 -14.50
N ALA A 272 -14.53 22.48 -14.39
CA ALA A 272 -14.52 21.07 -14.05
C ALA A 272 -14.80 20.22 -15.29
N LYS A 273 -13.95 19.22 -15.55
CA LYS A 273 -14.20 18.17 -16.53
C LYS A 273 -14.64 16.91 -15.80
N ASN A 274 -15.94 16.63 -15.86
CA ASN A 274 -16.53 15.45 -15.24
C ASN A 274 -16.05 14.17 -15.92
N ASN A 275 -15.74 13.14 -15.13
CA ASN A 275 -15.30 11.83 -15.62
C ASN A 275 -14.10 11.90 -16.60
N TYR A 276 -13.20 12.86 -16.37
CA TYR A 276 -12.14 13.18 -17.33
C TYR A 276 -11.02 12.15 -17.36
N ILE A 277 -10.64 11.61 -16.18
CA ILE A 277 -9.64 10.57 -16.05
C ILE A 277 -10.31 9.26 -15.62
N THR A 278 -10.04 8.16 -16.32
CA THR A 278 -10.49 6.81 -15.96
C THR A 278 -9.29 5.92 -15.66
N VAL A 279 -9.16 5.49 -14.41
CA VAL A 279 -8.11 4.57 -13.98
C VAL A 279 -8.75 3.20 -13.76
N ASN A 280 -8.34 2.23 -14.57
CA ASN A 280 -8.85 0.88 -14.51
C ASN A 280 -8.07 0.06 -13.49
N LEU A 281 -8.78 -0.83 -12.83
CA LEU A 281 -8.17 -1.75 -11.87
C LEU A 281 -7.37 -2.82 -12.59
N THR A 282 -6.13 -3.02 -12.16
CA THR A 282 -5.26 -4.08 -12.68
C THR A 282 -5.61 -5.40 -11.99
N PRO A 283 -5.83 -6.51 -12.72
CA PRO A 283 -5.98 -7.82 -12.10
C PRO A 283 -4.79 -8.11 -11.18
N LYS A 284 -5.00 -8.89 -10.11
CA LYS A 284 -3.89 -9.42 -9.31
C LYS A 284 -3.76 -10.90 -9.61
N ALA A 285 -2.84 -11.25 -10.52
CA ALA A 285 -2.59 -12.63 -10.91
C ALA A 285 -2.13 -13.44 -9.70
N GLU A 286 -2.74 -14.62 -9.52
CA GLU A 286 -2.40 -15.56 -8.46
C GLU A 286 -2.89 -16.95 -8.86
N PHE A 287 -2.17 -17.99 -8.46
CA PHE A 287 -2.58 -19.38 -8.70
C PHE A 287 -1.92 -20.36 -7.73
N LYS A 288 -2.50 -21.56 -7.66
CA LYS A 288 -1.87 -22.74 -7.04
C LYS A 288 -1.65 -23.84 -8.07
N ALA A 289 -0.61 -24.63 -7.84
CA ALA A 289 -0.34 -25.87 -8.55
C ALA A 289 -0.55 -27.04 -7.58
N ASP A 290 -1.15 -28.12 -8.05
CA ASP A 290 -1.43 -29.30 -7.24
C ASP A 290 -1.15 -30.58 -8.07
N PRO A 291 -0.10 -31.35 -7.72
CA PRO A 291 0.92 -31.06 -6.70
C PRO A 291 1.96 -30.03 -7.18
N GLU A 292 2.71 -29.40 -6.26
CA GLU A 292 3.86 -28.54 -6.61
C GLU A 292 5.15 -29.34 -6.91
N ILE A 293 5.22 -30.57 -6.41
CA ILE A 293 6.31 -31.52 -6.62
C ILE A 293 5.71 -32.84 -7.08
N THR A 294 6.18 -33.39 -8.19
CA THR A 294 5.76 -34.70 -8.69
C THR A 294 6.90 -35.50 -9.31
N SER A 295 6.64 -36.75 -9.67
CA SER A 295 7.56 -37.60 -10.43
C SER A 295 7.22 -37.60 -11.92
N LEU A 296 8.18 -37.92 -12.78
CA LEU A 296 7.96 -38.07 -14.21
C LEU A 296 6.95 -39.18 -14.54
N LYS A 297 6.77 -40.18 -13.66
CA LYS A 297 5.75 -41.23 -13.81
C LYS A 297 4.32 -40.72 -13.62
N ASP A 298 4.14 -39.63 -12.88
CA ASP A 298 2.85 -38.98 -12.64
C ASP A 298 3.01 -37.45 -12.81
N SER A 299 3.47 -37.03 -13.99
CA SER A 299 3.84 -35.63 -14.24
C SER A 299 2.65 -34.69 -14.42
N ARG A 300 1.42 -35.15 -14.14
CA ARG A 300 0.17 -34.42 -14.35
C ARG A 300 -0.11 -33.49 -13.18
N ILE A 301 -0.19 -32.19 -13.47
CA ILE A 301 -0.37 -31.14 -12.46
C ILE A 301 -1.58 -30.30 -12.80
N SER A 302 -2.42 -30.06 -11.80
CA SER A 302 -3.62 -29.23 -11.92
C SER A 302 -3.33 -27.81 -11.44
N PHE A 303 -3.66 -26.82 -12.25
CA PHE A 303 -3.49 -25.41 -11.90
C PHE A 303 -4.84 -24.78 -11.61
N THR A 304 -4.96 -24.13 -10.44
CA THR A 304 -6.16 -23.38 -10.06
C THR A 304 -5.84 -21.89 -10.06
N ASN A 305 -6.55 -21.13 -10.88
CA ASN A 305 -6.45 -19.69 -10.95
C ASN A 305 -7.17 -19.04 -9.76
N LEU A 306 -6.42 -18.22 -9.02
CA LEU A 306 -6.86 -17.45 -7.85
C LEU A 306 -6.80 -15.94 -8.12
N THR A 307 -6.70 -15.53 -9.40
CA THR A 307 -6.55 -14.12 -9.81
C THR A 307 -7.69 -13.28 -9.25
N ARG A 308 -7.33 -12.23 -8.52
CA ARG A 308 -8.28 -11.26 -7.93
C ARG A 308 -8.47 -10.06 -8.85
N PHE A 309 -9.51 -9.26 -8.56
CA PHE A 309 -9.82 -8.03 -9.30
C PHE A 309 -10.05 -8.26 -10.80
N THR A 310 -10.81 -9.30 -11.12
CA THR A 310 -11.12 -9.72 -12.50
C THR A 310 -12.56 -9.36 -12.88
N THR A 311 -12.81 -9.36 -14.18
CA THR A 311 -14.11 -9.18 -14.81
C THR A 311 -14.48 -10.46 -15.57
N SER A 312 -15.73 -10.59 -16.02
CA SER A 312 -16.16 -11.70 -16.88
C SER A 312 -15.43 -11.75 -18.23
N LYS A 313 -14.77 -10.66 -18.63
CA LYS A 313 -14.00 -10.54 -19.88
C LYS A 313 -12.49 -10.72 -19.68
N THR A 314 -12.04 -10.99 -18.45
CA THR A 314 -10.63 -11.22 -18.17
C THR A 314 -10.16 -12.51 -18.85
N LYS A 315 -9.07 -12.39 -19.61
CA LYS A 315 -8.41 -13.50 -20.31
C LYS A 315 -7.20 -13.98 -19.51
N TYR A 316 -6.91 -15.25 -19.64
CA TYR A 316 -5.77 -15.90 -18.99
C TYR A 316 -4.88 -16.54 -20.04
N SER A 317 -3.57 -16.47 -19.81
CA SER A 317 -2.57 -17.16 -20.60
C SER A 317 -1.56 -17.78 -19.66
N TRP A 318 -1.26 -19.06 -19.87
CA TRP A 318 -0.35 -19.86 -19.08
C TRP A 318 0.86 -20.23 -19.92
N LYS A 319 2.04 -20.19 -19.33
CA LYS A 319 3.27 -20.79 -19.83
C LYS A 319 3.81 -21.74 -18.78
N PHE A 320 4.15 -22.97 -19.18
CA PHE A 320 4.56 -24.02 -18.23
C PHE A 320 6.08 -24.14 -18.07
N GLY A 321 6.88 -23.24 -18.65
CA GLY A 321 8.32 -23.16 -18.38
C GLY A 321 9.20 -24.21 -19.07
N ASP A 322 8.62 -25.09 -19.90
CA ASP A 322 9.31 -26.13 -20.67
C ASP A 322 9.61 -25.71 -22.13
N ASN A 323 9.35 -24.45 -22.48
CA ASN A 323 9.42 -23.86 -23.82
C ASN A 323 8.36 -24.33 -24.84
N PHE A 324 7.47 -25.25 -24.49
CA PHE A 324 6.45 -25.78 -25.40
C PHE A 324 5.03 -25.53 -24.91
N GLY A 325 4.78 -25.79 -23.64
CA GLY A 325 3.46 -25.81 -23.02
C GLY A 325 2.87 -24.42 -22.83
N HIS A 326 1.64 -24.23 -23.33
CA HIS A 326 0.83 -23.06 -23.08
C HIS A 326 -0.66 -23.42 -22.94
N SER A 327 -1.44 -22.55 -22.31
CA SER A 327 -2.90 -22.71 -22.23
C SER A 327 -3.60 -21.37 -22.05
N ASN A 328 -4.83 -21.25 -22.53
CA ASN A 328 -5.70 -20.09 -22.25
C ASN A 328 -6.92 -20.46 -21.39
N VAL A 329 -6.98 -21.71 -20.91
CA VAL A 329 -8.05 -22.19 -20.04
C VAL A 329 -7.87 -21.62 -18.64
N LYS A 330 -8.98 -21.26 -17.97
CA LYS A 330 -8.92 -20.68 -16.61
C LYS A 330 -8.18 -21.57 -15.62
N ASN A 331 -8.49 -22.87 -15.58
CA ASN A 331 -7.85 -23.85 -14.70
C ASN A 331 -7.31 -25.02 -15.56
N PRO A 332 -6.10 -24.91 -16.11
CA PRO A 332 -5.54 -25.95 -16.96
C PRO A 332 -5.00 -27.12 -16.14
N VAL A 333 -4.84 -28.25 -16.82
CA VAL A 333 -4.05 -29.39 -16.36
C VAL A 333 -2.94 -29.62 -17.38
N TYR A 334 -1.72 -29.85 -16.91
CA TYR A 334 -0.56 -30.04 -17.78
C TYR A 334 0.31 -31.21 -17.32
N SER A 335 0.95 -31.91 -18.26
CA SER A 335 1.84 -33.03 -17.99
C SER A 335 3.21 -32.76 -18.59
N PHE A 336 4.27 -32.92 -17.79
CA PHE A 336 5.65 -32.71 -18.23
C PHE A 336 6.27 -33.98 -18.80
N SER A 337 7.11 -33.83 -19.82
CA SER A 337 7.79 -34.93 -20.51
C SER A 337 9.22 -35.21 -20.01
N ASP A 338 9.78 -34.30 -19.22
CA ASP A 338 11.11 -34.45 -18.64
C ASP A 338 11.11 -34.00 -17.17
N THR A 339 12.20 -34.30 -16.49
CA THR A 339 12.51 -33.88 -15.13
C THR A 339 13.05 -32.46 -15.16
N GLY A 340 12.82 -31.70 -14.10
CA GLY A 340 13.33 -30.34 -13.99
C GLY A 340 12.55 -29.49 -13.01
N ILE A 341 13.01 -28.24 -12.90
CA ILE A 341 12.31 -27.19 -12.17
C ILE A 341 11.72 -26.26 -13.22
N TYR A 342 10.39 -26.22 -13.30
CA TYR A 342 9.64 -25.44 -14.28
C TYR A 342 9.08 -24.19 -13.64
N GLU A 343 9.36 -23.02 -14.22
CA GLU A 343 8.72 -21.77 -13.82
C GLU A 343 7.41 -21.61 -14.58
N ILE A 344 6.31 -21.77 -13.85
CA ILE A 344 4.95 -21.61 -14.37
C ILE A 344 4.58 -20.14 -14.28
N ILE A 345 4.11 -19.57 -15.39
CA ILE A 345 3.73 -18.17 -15.50
C ILE A 345 2.25 -18.09 -15.89
N LEU A 346 1.45 -17.42 -15.07
CA LEU A 346 0.09 -17.03 -15.36
C LEU A 346 0.06 -15.53 -15.68
N THR A 347 -0.43 -15.17 -16.85
CA THR A 347 -0.74 -13.78 -17.24
C THR A 347 -2.25 -13.60 -17.31
N ALA A 348 -2.78 -12.61 -16.58
CA ALA A 348 -4.18 -12.20 -16.61
C ALA A 348 -4.31 -10.81 -17.25
N VAL A 349 -5.24 -10.66 -18.19
CA VAL A 349 -5.48 -9.41 -18.92
C VAL A 349 -6.98 -9.09 -18.90
N ASN A 350 -7.37 -7.92 -18.41
CA ASN A 350 -8.76 -7.48 -18.44
C ASN A 350 -9.14 -6.85 -19.80
N GLU A 351 -10.40 -6.47 -19.97
CA GLU A 351 -10.93 -5.85 -21.19
C GLU A 351 -10.32 -4.48 -21.52
N PHE A 352 -9.69 -3.82 -20.54
CA PHE A 352 -9.02 -2.53 -20.69
C PHE A 352 -7.53 -2.67 -21.03
N GLY A 353 -7.02 -3.90 -21.14
CA GLY A 353 -5.62 -4.20 -21.39
C GLY A 353 -4.72 -4.17 -20.15
N CYS A 354 -5.29 -3.97 -18.95
CA CYS A 354 -4.51 -4.03 -17.72
C CYS A 354 -4.07 -5.46 -17.46
N THR A 355 -2.77 -5.62 -17.27
CA THR A 355 -2.11 -6.92 -17.26
C THR A 355 -1.39 -7.13 -15.94
N SER A 356 -1.48 -8.34 -15.41
CA SER A 356 -0.69 -8.80 -14.26
C SER A 356 -0.20 -10.21 -14.50
N THR A 357 0.94 -10.53 -13.91
CA THR A 357 1.60 -11.82 -14.05
C THR A 357 1.95 -12.37 -12.67
N ALA A 358 1.74 -13.66 -12.49
CA ALA A 358 2.23 -14.44 -11.36
C ALA A 358 3.15 -15.55 -11.86
N SER A 359 4.20 -15.86 -11.12
CA SER A 359 5.03 -17.03 -11.37
C SER A 359 5.18 -17.91 -10.13
N LYS A 360 5.32 -19.22 -10.35
CA LYS A 360 5.59 -20.22 -9.31
C LYS A 360 6.42 -21.35 -9.90
N LYS A 361 7.34 -21.90 -9.10
CA LYS A 361 8.15 -23.06 -9.48
C LYS A 361 7.42 -24.36 -9.17
N VAL A 362 7.52 -25.30 -10.08
CA VAL A 362 7.02 -26.67 -9.96
C VAL A 362 8.17 -27.62 -10.26
N ILE A 363 8.26 -28.74 -9.53
CA ILE A 363 9.38 -29.68 -9.64
C ILE A 363 8.89 -31.03 -10.15
N VAL A 364 9.50 -31.52 -11.23
CA VAL A 364 9.26 -32.86 -11.79
C VAL A 364 10.53 -33.67 -11.64
N LEU A 365 10.45 -34.80 -10.96
CA LEU A 365 11.62 -35.59 -10.58
C LEU A 365 11.71 -36.91 -11.33
N GLY A 366 12.93 -37.34 -11.61
CA GLY A 366 13.23 -38.59 -12.29
C GLY A 366 13.06 -39.82 -11.41
N GLY A 367 11.91 -39.96 -10.75
CA GLY A 367 11.68 -41.03 -9.78
C GLY A 367 12.70 -41.08 -8.65
N THR A 368 12.66 -42.17 -7.88
CA THR A 368 13.69 -42.48 -6.88
C THR A 368 14.73 -43.39 -7.51
N ASP A 369 15.96 -42.91 -7.62
CA ASP A 369 17.11 -43.70 -8.07
C ASP A 369 18.11 -43.88 -6.92
N VAL A 370 18.70 -45.07 -6.80
CA VAL A 370 19.65 -45.41 -5.73
C VAL A 370 20.81 -46.21 -6.34
N PHE A 371 21.97 -45.58 -6.35
CA PHE A 371 23.23 -46.20 -6.74
C PHE A 371 24.05 -46.60 -5.50
N ILE A 372 24.33 -47.90 -5.40
CA ILE A 372 25.13 -48.49 -4.31
C ILE A 372 26.46 -48.99 -4.88
N PRO A 373 27.60 -48.36 -4.54
CA PRO A 373 28.92 -48.83 -4.93
C PRO A 373 29.19 -50.25 -4.43
N THR A 374 30.09 -50.98 -5.08
CA THR A 374 30.41 -52.38 -4.74
C THR A 374 31.64 -52.52 -3.85
N ALA A 375 32.50 -51.51 -3.77
CA ALA A 375 33.74 -51.55 -2.99
C ALA A 375 34.24 -50.15 -2.64
N PHE A 376 35.05 -50.04 -1.59
CA PHE A 376 35.80 -48.82 -1.24
C PHE A 376 37.10 -49.18 -0.50
N SER A 377 38.05 -48.23 -0.45
CA SER A 377 39.39 -48.42 0.13
C SER A 377 39.75 -47.22 1.01
N PRO A 378 39.51 -47.27 2.34
CA PRO A 378 39.79 -46.17 3.27
C PRO A 378 41.28 -45.92 3.56
N ASP A 379 42.19 -46.70 2.96
CA ASP A 379 43.64 -46.66 3.20
C ASP A 379 44.38 -45.54 2.43
N GLY A 380 43.67 -44.75 1.61
CA GLY A 380 44.26 -43.64 0.85
C GLY A 380 45.16 -44.08 -0.30
N ARG A 381 45.21 -45.39 -0.64
CA ARG A 381 46.01 -45.91 -1.77
C ARG A 381 45.27 -45.85 -3.11
N GLY A 382 44.01 -45.42 -3.11
CA GLY A 382 43.20 -45.13 -4.29
C GLY A 382 42.91 -43.63 -4.47
N PRO A 383 42.05 -43.25 -5.45
CA PRO A 383 41.55 -41.89 -5.55
C PRO A 383 40.98 -41.40 -4.21
N SER A 384 41.28 -40.16 -3.81
CA SER A 384 40.90 -39.59 -2.51
C SER A 384 39.39 -39.65 -2.22
N GLU A 385 38.58 -39.75 -3.27
CA GLU A 385 37.13 -39.86 -3.23
C GLU A 385 36.61 -41.23 -2.75
N ASN A 386 37.45 -42.27 -2.75
CA ASN A 386 37.07 -43.65 -2.40
C ASN A 386 37.43 -44.06 -0.96
N ASN A 387 37.83 -43.09 -0.13
CA ASN A 387 38.20 -43.33 1.27
C ASN A 387 36.97 -43.52 2.19
N VAL A 388 35.78 -43.16 1.70
CA VAL A 388 34.52 -43.24 2.43
C VAL A 388 33.46 -43.83 1.52
N PHE A 389 32.82 -44.90 1.98
CA PHE A 389 31.68 -45.50 1.30
C PHE A 389 30.46 -44.57 1.39
N ARG A 390 29.92 -44.18 0.23
CA ARG A 390 28.73 -43.34 0.09
C ARG A 390 27.77 -43.95 -0.90
N VAL A 391 26.49 -43.97 -0.55
CA VAL A 391 25.39 -44.30 -1.46
C VAL A 391 24.95 -42.99 -2.13
N VAL A 392 24.64 -43.04 -3.42
CA VAL A 392 24.07 -41.90 -4.15
C VAL A 392 22.60 -42.20 -4.39
N ALA A 393 21.72 -41.30 -3.98
CA ALA A 393 20.28 -41.42 -4.18
C ALA A 393 19.68 -40.08 -4.63
N THR A 394 18.58 -40.13 -5.37
CA THR A 394 17.81 -38.96 -5.80
C THR A 394 16.32 -39.20 -5.63
N GLY A 395 15.52 -38.12 -5.57
CA GLY A 395 14.06 -38.21 -5.58
C GLY A 395 13.46 -38.92 -4.35
N PHE A 396 13.96 -38.65 -3.14
CA PHE A 396 13.49 -39.23 -1.88
C PHE A 396 13.18 -38.15 -0.83
N GLU A 397 12.25 -38.44 0.07
CA GLU A 397 11.90 -37.63 1.27
C GLU A 397 12.74 -38.00 2.48
N SER A 398 13.01 -39.30 2.64
CA SER A 398 13.84 -39.82 3.73
C SER A 398 14.78 -40.89 3.24
N PHE A 399 15.93 -40.99 3.91
CA PHE A 399 17.01 -41.90 3.61
C PHE A 399 17.54 -42.49 4.91
N LEU A 400 17.82 -43.79 4.89
CA LEU A 400 18.49 -44.51 5.97
C LEU A 400 19.46 -45.50 5.36
N ILE A 401 20.73 -45.39 5.72
CA ILE A 401 21.77 -46.38 5.42
C ILE A 401 22.13 -47.15 6.69
N GLN A 402 22.23 -48.47 6.57
CA GLN A 402 22.77 -49.35 7.59
C GLN A 402 23.84 -50.25 6.98
N ILE A 403 24.94 -50.44 7.68
CA ILE A 403 25.98 -51.39 7.29
C ILE A 403 26.10 -52.42 8.39
N VAL A 404 25.97 -53.68 7.99
CA VAL A 404 26.03 -54.82 8.90
C VAL A 404 27.14 -55.79 8.50
N SER A 405 27.68 -56.48 9.50
CA SER A 405 28.61 -57.59 9.28
C SER A 405 27.93 -58.76 8.57
N ARG A 406 28.72 -59.75 8.14
CA ARG A 406 28.17 -61.00 7.57
C ARG A 406 27.29 -61.78 8.57
N SER A 407 27.50 -61.60 9.87
CA SER A 407 26.68 -62.22 10.93
C SER A 407 25.45 -61.38 11.29
N GLY A 408 25.25 -60.21 10.67
CA GLY A 408 24.09 -59.33 10.89
C GLY A 408 24.28 -58.28 11.98
N GLU A 409 25.47 -58.15 12.55
CA GLU A 409 25.79 -57.11 13.54
C GLU A 409 25.77 -55.71 12.90
N LEU A 410 25.07 -54.74 13.51
CA LEU A 410 25.06 -53.35 13.05
C LEU A 410 26.39 -52.65 13.35
N LEU A 411 27.05 -52.17 12.30
CA LEU A 411 28.36 -51.51 12.37
C LEU A 411 28.26 -50.00 12.18
N TYR A 412 27.31 -49.56 11.36
CA TYR A 412 27.12 -48.16 11.01
C TYR A 412 25.66 -47.91 10.62
N GLU A 413 25.13 -46.75 11.03
CA GLU A 413 23.81 -46.27 10.65
C GLU A 413 23.86 -44.75 10.46
N SER A 414 23.17 -44.24 9.44
CA SER A 414 22.98 -42.80 9.26
C SER A 414 21.71 -42.49 8.48
N SER A 415 21.04 -41.41 8.84
CA SER A 415 20.00 -40.77 8.03
C SER A 415 20.46 -39.48 7.37
N ASP A 416 21.67 -39.00 7.68
CA ASP A 416 22.26 -37.84 7.00
C ASP A 416 22.94 -38.28 5.71
N TYR A 417 22.27 -37.97 4.60
CA TYR A 417 22.74 -38.25 3.24
C TYR A 417 23.86 -37.30 2.77
N ALA A 418 23.84 -36.04 3.20
CA ALA A 418 24.66 -35.00 2.60
C ALA A 418 26.12 -35.04 3.07
N THR A 419 26.35 -35.40 4.35
CA THR A 419 27.68 -35.24 4.94
C THR A 419 28.30 -36.56 5.43
N HIS A 420 27.49 -37.57 5.75
CA HIS A 420 27.98 -38.79 6.37
C HIS A 420 28.17 -39.96 5.39
N GLY A 421 29.24 -40.71 5.59
CA GLY A 421 29.54 -41.95 4.87
C GLY A 421 30.40 -42.87 5.73
N TRP A 422 30.53 -44.12 5.34
CA TRP A 422 31.23 -45.12 6.16
C TRP A 422 32.69 -45.24 5.76
N ASN A 423 33.60 -44.97 6.69
CA ASN A 423 35.04 -45.07 6.50
C ASN A 423 35.61 -46.46 6.83
N GLY A 424 34.77 -47.46 7.07
CA GLY A 424 35.22 -48.80 7.43
C GLY A 424 35.55 -48.98 8.92
N SER A 425 35.12 -48.07 9.80
CA SER A 425 35.17 -48.25 11.26
C SER A 425 33.78 -48.47 11.86
N ARG A 426 33.73 -49.09 13.05
CA ARG A 426 32.50 -49.21 13.82
C ARG A 426 32.10 -47.85 14.39
N PHE A 427 30.84 -47.45 14.22
CA PHE A 427 30.37 -46.13 14.66
C PHE A 427 30.53 -45.88 16.17
N ALA A 428 30.27 -46.90 17.01
CA ALA A 428 30.27 -46.75 18.47
C ALA A 428 31.66 -46.71 19.13
N SER A 429 32.63 -47.47 18.60
CA SER A 429 33.97 -47.61 19.21
C SER A 429 35.11 -47.07 18.34
N ASN A 430 34.81 -46.70 17.09
CA ASN A 430 35.77 -46.35 16.05
C ASN A 430 36.80 -47.47 15.72
N ASP A 431 36.51 -48.72 16.09
CA ASP A 431 37.34 -49.86 15.75
C ASP A 431 37.35 -50.09 14.25
N LEU A 432 38.55 -50.32 13.71
CA LEU A 432 38.76 -50.58 12.30
C LEU A 432 38.24 -51.98 11.94
N MET A 433 37.29 -52.03 11.01
CA MET A 433 36.76 -53.29 10.51
C MET A 433 37.76 -53.96 9.55
N PRO A 434 37.99 -55.28 9.63
CA PRO A 434 38.92 -56.00 8.76
C PRO A 434 38.48 -55.94 7.28
N ALA A 435 39.43 -56.11 6.36
CA ALA A 435 39.10 -56.26 4.95
C ALA A 435 38.15 -57.45 4.73
N GLY A 436 37.14 -57.29 3.88
CA GLY A 436 36.10 -58.30 3.71
C GLY A 436 34.83 -57.79 3.06
N VAL A 437 33.81 -58.64 3.01
CA VAL A 437 32.49 -58.28 2.46
C VAL A 437 31.53 -57.97 3.60
N TYR A 438 30.87 -56.82 3.51
CA TYR A 438 29.85 -56.32 4.42
C TYR A 438 28.53 -56.17 3.68
N ILE A 439 27.41 -56.12 4.39
CA ILE A 439 26.09 -55.93 3.78
C ILE A 439 25.65 -54.50 4.05
N VAL A 440 25.38 -53.75 2.99
CA VAL A 440 24.68 -52.47 3.07
C VAL A 440 23.19 -52.70 2.90
N LYS A 441 22.40 -52.05 3.73
CA LYS A 441 20.94 -51.94 3.61
C LYS A 441 20.61 -50.46 3.46
N VAL A 442 19.88 -50.11 2.41
CA VAL A 442 19.43 -48.74 2.15
C VAL A 442 17.93 -48.73 2.10
N THR A 443 17.33 -47.84 2.89
CA THR A 443 15.89 -47.59 2.88
C THR A 443 15.68 -46.15 2.44
N VAL A 444 14.89 -45.96 1.39
CA VAL A 444 14.47 -44.63 0.94
C VAL A 444 12.96 -44.57 0.86
N THR A 445 12.39 -43.47 1.34
CA THR A 445 10.99 -43.15 1.03
C THR A 445 11.05 -42.18 -0.14
N GLY A 446 10.53 -42.59 -1.29
CA GLY A 446 10.43 -41.73 -2.46
C GLY A 446 9.51 -40.54 -2.20
N LEU A 447 9.57 -39.54 -3.07
CA LEU A 447 8.63 -38.39 -3.04
C LEU A 447 7.21 -38.78 -3.47
N ASP A 448 7.02 -40.03 -3.89
CA ASP A 448 5.72 -40.67 -4.07
C ASP A 448 5.18 -41.30 -2.76
N GLY A 449 5.88 -41.11 -1.63
CA GLY A 449 5.59 -41.73 -0.34
C GLY A 449 5.84 -43.24 -0.29
N LYS A 450 6.32 -43.88 -1.36
CA LYS A 450 6.59 -45.32 -1.37
C LYS A 450 7.96 -45.60 -0.77
N LYS A 451 8.04 -46.69 -0.01
CA LYS A 451 9.27 -47.14 0.62
C LYS A 451 9.99 -48.14 -0.27
N TYR A 452 11.25 -47.86 -0.59
CA TYR A 452 12.14 -48.73 -1.36
C TYR A 452 13.25 -49.24 -0.43
N ASN A 453 13.47 -50.56 -0.43
CA ASN A 453 14.49 -51.21 0.38
C ASN A 453 15.49 -51.92 -0.53
N PHE A 454 16.77 -51.64 -0.35
CA PHE A 454 17.87 -52.22 -1.09
C PHE A 454 18.81 -52.95 -0.15
N SER A 455 19.37 -54.08 -0.58
CA SER A 455 20.43 -54.78 0.14
C SER A 455 21.47 -55.29 -0.84
N LYS A 456 22.76 -55.03 -0.55
CA LYS A 456 23.87 -55.39 -1.42
C LYS A 456 25.12 -55.72 -0.61
N GLY A 457 25.95 -56.61 -1.15
CA GLY A 457 27.31 -56.84 -0.63
C GLY A 457 28.26 -55.74 -1.09
N ILE A 458 29.06 -55.21 -0.16
CA ILE A 458 30.12 -54.23 -0.42
C ILE A 458 31.46 -54.78 0.07
N THR A 459 32.53 -54.51 -0.67
CA THR A 459 33.88 -54.97 -0.35
C THR A 459 34.69 -53.84 0.29
N LEU A 460 35.13 -54.04 1.52
CA LEU A 460 36.11 -53.18 2.19
C LEU A 460 37.51 -53.71 1.89
N ILE A 461 38.34 -52.88 1.27
CA ILE A 461 39.73 -53.15 0.90
C ILE A 461 40.64 -52.41 1.89
N ARG A 462 41.74 -53.01 2.36
CA ARG A 462 42.73 -52.39 3.25
C ARG A 462 44.13 -52.91 2.95
#